data_AF-A0A960P076-F1
#
_entry.id   AF-A0A960P076-F1
#
_cell.length_a   1.000
_cell.length_b   1.000
_cell.length_c   1.000
_cell.angle_alpha   90.00
_cell.angle_beta   90.00
_cell.angle_gamma   90.00
#
_symmetry.space_group_name_H-M   'P 1'
#
loop_
_entity.id
_entity.type
_entity.pdbx_description
1 polymer ?
#
loop_
_entity_poly.entity_id
_entity_poly.type
_entity_poly.pdbx_seq_one_letter_code
_entity_poly.pdbx_strand_id
1 'polypeptide(L)'
;LGDFNCEWGERRRCFERLGAELGLRPVEQGGSPTFPAWRPLVRLDWVLVSPDLAFSGYRTLDDRLSDHLSVVAEIRPAAESSDRAGEASVGRGARLSARP
;
A
#
# COMPACT_ATOMS: atom_id res chain seq x y z
N LEU A 1 -7.83 -5.46 6.86
CA LEU A 1 -6.96 -6.11 7.87
C LEU A 1 -7.32 -7.58 7.89
N GLY A 2 -6.33 -8.46 7.93
CA GLY A 2 -6.55 -9.88 8.21
C GLY A 2 -5.35 -10.74 7.84
N ASP A 3 -5.48 -12.03 8.07
CA ASP A 3 -4.56 -13.06 7.56
C ASP A 3 -4.84 -13.33 6.08
N PHE A 4 -3.87 -13.04 5.21
CA PHE A 4 -3.96 -13.30 3.76
C PHE A 4 -3.25 -14.61 3.36
N ASN A 5 -2.55 -15.27 4.29
CA ASN A 5 -1.70 -16.43 4.01
C ASN A 5 -0.68 -16.19 2.87
N CYS A 6 -0.34 -14.93 2.60
CA CYS A 6 0.63 -14.49 1.58
C CYS A 6 1.77 -13.73 2.27
N GLU A 7 3.02 -14.10 1.99
CA GLU A 7 4.22 -13.38 2.45
C GLU A 7 4.64 -12.26 1.48
N TRP A 8 5.39 -11.27 1.97
CA TRP A 8 6.06 -10.27 1.14
C TRP A 8 7.12 -10.93 0.26
N GLY A 9 6.87 -11.03 -1.05
CA GLY A 9 7.79 -11.69 -1.98
C GLY A 9 7.05 -12.41 -3.10
N GLU A 10 7.20 -13.74 -3.17
CA GLU A 10 6.66 -14.63 -4.23
C GLU A 10 5.15 -14.45 -4.47
N ARG A 11 4.43 -13.86 -3.53
CA ARG A 11 2.99 -13.61 -3.59
C ARG A 11 2.60 -12.12 -3.62
N ARG A 12 3.47 -11.23 -4.11
CA ARG A 12 3.12 -9.82 -4.44
C ARG A 12 1.81 -9.69 -5.25
N ARG A 13 1.53 -10.70 -6.10
CA ARG A 13 0.27 -10.82 -6.86
C ARG A 13 -1.00 -10.80 -6.00
N CYS A 14 -0.96 -11.27 -4.75
CA CYS A 14 -2.11 -11.20 -3.82
C CYS A 14 -2.57 -9.75 -3.64
N PHE A 15 -1.63 -8.79 -3.64
CA PHE A 15 -1.92 -7.38 -3.43
C PHE A 15 -2.03 -6.58 -4.73
N GLU A 16 -1.43 -7.03 -5.83
CA GLU A 16 -1.54 -6.36 -7.15
C GLU A 16 -2.99 -6.19 -7.58
N ARG A 17 -3.81 -7.24 -7.45
CA ARG A 17 -5.23 -7.18 -7.83
C ARG A 17 -6.03 -6.25 -6.92
N LEU A 18 -5.79 -6.29 -5.61
CA LEU A 18 -6.44 -5.41 -4.63
C LEU A 18 -6.05 -3.94 -4.86
N GLY A 19 -4.80 -3.68 -5.21
CA GLY A 19 -4.33 -2.36 -5.62
C GLY A 19 -4.97 -1.89 -6.92
N ALA A 20 -5.04 -2.76 -7.93
CA ALA A 20 -5.59 -2.42 -9.23
C ALA A 20 -7.11 -2.17 -9.22
N GLU A 21 -7.88 -2.99 -8.49
CA GLU A 21 -9.35 -2.91 -8.48
C GLU A 21 -9.88 -1.93 -7.44
N LEU A 22 -9.20 -1.77 -6.30
CA LEU A 22 -9.72 -1.03 -5.13
C LEU A 22 -8.81 0.13 -4.68
N GLY A 23 -7.65 0.32 -5.30
CA GLY A 23 -6.68 1.33 -4.87
C GLY A 23 -6.06 1.05 -3.50
N LEU A 24 -6.15 -0.18 -3.00
CA LEU A 24 -5.66 -0.55 -1.67
C LEU A 24 -4.18 -0.91 -1.70
N ARG A 25 -3.40 -0.37 -0.76
CA ARG A 25 -1.96 -0.63 -0.64
C ARG A 25 -1.58 -1.14 0.75
N PRO A 26 -0.72 -2.17 0.85
CA PRO A 26 -0.14 -2.58 2.12
C PRO A 26 0.97 -1.62 2.57
N VAL A 27 1.46 -1.78 3.80
CA VAL A 27 2.73 -1.16 4.21
C VAL A 27 3.90 -1.94 3.59
N GLU A 28 4.70 -1.27 2.76
CA GLU A 28 5.75 -1.92 1.97
C GLU A 28 7.03 -2.21 2.75
N GLN A 29 7.36 -1.38 3.75
CA GLN A 29 8.61 -1.47 4.51
C GLN A 29 8.32 -1.43 6.02
N GLY A 30 9.15 -2.12 6.81
CA GLY A 30 9.10 -2.08 8.27
C GLY A 30 8.04 -2.98 8.93
N GLY A 31 7.37 -3.87 8.18
CA GLY A 31 6.47 -4.85 8.78
C GLY A 31 7.22 -6.02 9.40
N SER A 32 6.94 -6.32 10.67
CA SER A 32 7.50 -7.47 11.37
C SER A 32 6.77 -8.78 10.99
N PRO A 33 7.46 -9.94 11.04
CA PRO A 33 6.81 -11.24 10.92
C PRO A 33 5.76 -11.45 12.01
N THR A 34 4.71 -12.18 11.68
CA THR A 34 3.56 -12.41 12.56
C THR A 34 3.39 -13.87 12.95
N PHE A 35 3.96 -14.79 12.16
CA PHE A 35 3.80 -16.23 12.38
C PHE A 35 5.14 -16.98 12.26
N PRO A 36 5.32 -18.06 13.05
CA PRO A 36 4.57 -18.39 14.26
C PRO A 36 4.96 -17.47 15.43
N ALA A 37 4.02 -17.16 16.33
CA ALA A 37 4.22 -16.18 17.42
C ALA A 37 5.42 -16.48 18.34
N TRP A 38 5.74 -17.76 18.54
CA TRP A 38 6.86 -18.17 19.39
C TRP A 38 8.24 -17.98 18.74
N ARG A 39 8.28 -17.87 17.41
CA ARG A 39 9.47 -17.57 16.61
C ARG A 39 9.01 -16.96 15.28
N PRO A 40 8.74 -15.64 15.25
CA PRO A 40 8.17 -15.01 14.06
C PRO A 40 9.15 -15.07 12.88
N LEU A 41 8.73 -15.70 11.79
CA LEU A 41 9.56 -15.91 10.59
C LEU A 41 8.89 -15.38 9.33
N VAL A 42 7.58 -15.54 9.22
CA VAL A 42 6.79 -15.12 8.07
C VAL A 42 5.74 -14.09 8.47
N ARG A 43 5.41 -13.21 7.54
CA ARG A 43 4.36 -12.21 7.72
C ARG A 43 3.14 -12.60 6.91
N LEU A 44 2.07 -13.01 7.59
CA LEU A 44 0.82 -13.45 6.95
C LEU A 44 -0.33 -12.46 7.19
N ASP A 45 -0.21 -11.62 8.21
CA ASP A 45 -1.22 -10.64 8.57
C ASP A 45 -0.91 -9.26 7.97
N TRP A 46 -1.88 -8.72 7.23
CA TRP A 46 -1.72 -7.49 6.45
C TRP A 46 -2.81 -6.46 6.76
N VAL A 47 -2.38 -5.21 6.86
CA VAL A 47 -3.26 -4.04 6.82
C VAL A 47 -3.04 -3.37 5.48
N LEU A 48 -4.15 -3.07 4.79
CA LEU A 48 -4.15 -2.28 3.57
C LEU A 48 -4.91 -0.99 3.83
N VAL A 49 -4.48 0.10 3.20
CA VAL A 49 -5.10 1.42 3.29
C VAL A 49 -5.47 1.93 1.90
N SER A 50 -6.51 2.75 1.81
CA SER A 50 -6.88 3.49 0.61
C SER A 50 -5.90 4.65 0.34
N PRO A 51 -5.96 5.31 -0.83
CA PRO A 51 -5.07 6.42 -1.17
C PRO A 51 -5.17 7.61 -0.23
N ASP A 52 -6.36 7.86 0.32
CA ASP A 52 -6.65 8.98 1.23
C ASP A 52 -6.11 8.75 2.65
N LEU A 53 -5.46 7.61 2.90
CA LEU A 53 -4.92 7.21 4.19
C LEU A 53 -3.41 6.91 4.07
N ALA A 54 -2.68 7.22 5.14
CA ALA A 54 -1.26 6.96 5.26
C ALA A 54 -0.93 6.31 6.61
N PHE A 55 0.02 5.37 6.59
CA PHE A 55 0.56 4.82 7.83
C PHE A 55 1.45 5.86 8.52
N SER A 56 1.26 6.03 9.83
CA SER A 56 2.20 6.75 10.71
C SER A 56 3.03 5.79 11.57
N GLY A 57 2.60 4.53 11.71
CA GLY A 57 3.32 3.51 12.45
C GLY A 57 2.79 2.11 12.11
N TYR A 58 3.67 1.12 12.21
CA TYR A 58 3.32 -0.29 11.99
C TYR A 58 4.26 -1.18 12.80
N ARG A 59 3.70 -2.03 13.68
CA ARG A 59 4.48 -2.95 14.52
C ARG A 59 3.68 -4.19 14.89
N THR A 60 4.37 -5.23 15.35
CA THR A 60 3.74 -6.34 16.08
C THR A 60 3.87 -6.15 17.58
N LEU A 61 2.98 -6.81 18.33
CA LEU A 61 3.10 -6.96 19.78
C LEU A 61 3.62 -8.38 20.08
N ASP A 62 4.46 -8.52 21.10
CA ASP A 62 5.06 -9.81 21.51
C ASP A 62 4.19 -10.57 22.53
N ASP A 63 2.89 -10.24 22.63
CA ASP A 63 1.97 -11.01 23.44
C ASP A 63 1.61 -12.33 22.74
N ARG A 64 1.95 -13.45 23.38
CA ARG A 64 1.77 -14.80 22.83
C ARG A 64 0.43 -15.40 23.22
N LEU A 65 -0.64 -14.67 22.92
CA LEU A 65 -2.02 -15.11 23.20
C LEU A 65 -2.59 -15.99 22.07
N SER A 66 -1.95 -16.00 20.90
CA SER A 66 -2.26 -16.79 19.71
C SER A 66 -0.96 -17.33 19.09
N ASP A 67 -1.09 -18.25 18.14
CA ASP A 67 -0.05 -18.66 17.21
C ASP A 67 0.34 -17.57 16.20
N HIS A 68 -0.41 -16.48 16.10
CA HIS A 68 -0.07 -15.24 15.41
C HIS A 68 0.19 -14.09 16.39
N LEU A 69 1.17 -13.24 16.07
CA LEU A 69 1.39 -11.97 16.77
C LEU A 69 0.37 -10.92 16.32
N SER A 70 -0.16 -10.18 17.29
CA SER A 70 -1.04 -9.04 17.02
C SER A 70 -0.32 -7.95 16.23
N VAL A 71 -0.99 -7.39 15.22
CA VAL A 71 -0.50 -6.27 14.41
C VAL A 71 -1.14 -4.96 14.88
N VAL A 72 -0.32 -3.94 15.11
CA VAL A 72 -0.76 -2.57 15.38
C VAL A 72 -0.37 -1.67 14.21
N ALA A 73 -1.37 -1.01 13.62
CA ALA A 73 -1.18 -0.01 12.58
C ALA A 73 -1.77 1.33 13.05
N GLU A 74 -0.96 2.37 12.96
CA GLU A 74 -1.38 3.75 13.19
C GLU A 74 -1.59 4.42 11.83
N ILE A 75 -2.76 5.01 11.64
CA ILE A 75 -3.22 5.54 10.35
C ILE A 75 -3.67 6.98 10.54
N ARG A 76 -3.33 7.82 9.57
CA ARG A 76 -3.76 9.21 9.46
C ARG A 76 -4.30 9.49 8.07
N PRO A 77 -5.05 10.58 7.86
CA PRO A 77 -5.30 11.10 6.52
C PRO A 77 -3.99 11.32 5.76
N ALA A 78 -3.99 10.98 4.47
CA ALA A 78 -2.92 11.36 3.57
C ALA A 78 -2.85 12.89 3.51
N ALA A 79 -1.65 13.46 3.45
CA ALA A 79 -1.52 14.88 3.17
C ALA A 79 -2.05 15.11 1.75
N GLU A 80 -2.91 16.11 1.56
CA GLU A 80 -3.34 16.50 0.23
C GLU A 80 -2.10 16.82 -0.61
N SER A 81 -1.91 16.12 -1.73
CA SER A 81 -0.90 16.50 -2.70
C SER A 81 -1.34 17.84 -3.27
N SER A 82 -0.61 18.92 -2.95
CA SER A 82 -0.79 20.24 -3.56
C SER A 82 -0.31 20.22 -5.02
N ASP A 83 -0.91 19.39 -5.87
CA ASP A 83 -0.71 19.36 -7.32
C ASP A 83 -2.00 19.81 -8.02
N ARG A 84 -2.28 21.11 -7.88
CA ARG A 84 -2.98 21.93 -8.87
C ARG A 84 -2.06 23.06 -9.34
N ALA A 85 -0.85 22.72 -9.77
CA ALA A 85 0.04 23.66 -10.45
C ALA A 85 0.28 23.17 -11.89
N GLY A 86 -0.43 23.77 -12.86
CA GLY A 86 -0.12 23.59 -14.28
C GLY A 86 -1.31 23.52 -15.22
N GLU A 87 -2.23 24.47 -15.12
CA GLU A 87 -3.17 24.78 -16.19
C GLU A 87 -2.37 25.29 -17.41
N ALA A 88 -2.02 24.39 -18.33
CA ALA A 88 -1.42 24.75 -19.61
C ALA A 88 -2.53 24.96 -20.65
N SER A 89 -3.11 26.15 -20.63
CA SER A 89 -3.95 26.68 -21.70
C SER A 89 -3.12 27.47 -22.72
N VAL A 90 -2.66 26.85 -23.80
CA VAL A 90 -2.35 27.46 -25.11
C VAL A 90 -2.34 26.30 -26.12
N GLY A 91 -3.00 26.24 -27.27
CA GLY A 91 -3.78 27.17 -28.07
C GLY A 91 -4.03 26.46 -29.41
N ARG A 92 -5.23 26.60 -29.97
CA ARG A 92 -5.62 26.06 -31.28
C ARG A 92 -4.69 26.52 -32.41
N GLY A 93 -4.41 25.66 -33.39
CA GLY A 93 -3.86 26.10 -34.67
C GLY A 93 -3.42 24.96 -35.61
N ALA A 94 -4.37 24.43 -36.39
CA ALA A 94 -4.09 23.56 -37.53
C ALA A 94 -3.34 24.30 -38.67
N ARG A 95 -2.47 23.60 -39.42
CA ARG A 95 -2.54 23.51 -40.90
C ARG A 95 -1.47 22.57 -41.47
N LEU A 96 -1.96 21.70 -42.36
CA LEU A 96 -1.24 20.93 -43.36
C LEU A 96 -0.61 21.87 -44.39
N SER A 97 0.62 21.58 -44.87
CA SER A 97 1.05 21.94 -46.22
C SER A 97 2.28 21.14 -46.65
N ALA A 98 2.36 20.97 -47.97
CA ALA A 98 3.10 20.01 -48.76
C ALA A 98 4.61 20.27 -48.92
N ARG A 99 5.23 19.26 -49.55
CA ARG A 99 6.60 19.12 -50.09
C ARG A 99 7.12 20.33 -50.87
N PRO A 100 8.43 20.33 -51.16
CA PRO A 100 8.84 20.02 -52.54
C PRO A 100 9.64 18.71 -52.66
#